data_AF-A0A1M7GRC1-F1
#
_entry.id   AF-A0A1M7GRC1-F1
#
_cell.length_a   1.000
_cell.length_b   1.000
_cell.length_c   1.000
_cell.angle_alpha   90.00
_cell.angle_beta   90.00
_cell.angle_gamma   90.00
#
_symmetry.space_group_name_H-M   'P 1'
#
loop_
_entity.id
_entity.type
_entity.pdbx_description
1 polymer ?
#
loop_
_entity_poly.entity_id
_entity_poly.type
_entity_poly.pdbx_seq_one_letter_code
_entity_poly.pdbx_strand_id
1 'polypeptide(L)'
;MTKDDELLCKRLKELAFNTCNKGFTTYSEFLNLNELNLLLSIKKELPPVEIDLYGGYEGAERKMVCFYQFTNDYDRKFPIHCVRITPRNVKFCDVLTHRDYLGALLNLGIERYTIGDIIIKNKEGYVFCNDKMCNYIIQNLTRIKHTDVRCTQDDDLMMNVAHQFQEIRGTVASVRLDAVLSLAFNGSRSSLSNLITAGKVFVNSRLIESNSYTLKEGDVVSVRGYGKFIYQEQQNQTKKGRYFVVLMKYI
;
A
#
# COMPACT_ATOMS: atom_id res chain seq x y z
N MET A 1 15.92 9.06 12.96
CA MET A 1 14.59 8.57 13.39
C MET A 1 13.87 9.76 13.99
N THR A 2 12.64 10.04 13.57
CA THR A 2 11.83 11.14 14.15
C THR A 2 11.23 10.71 15.50
N LYS A 3 10.72 11.66 16.28
CA LYS A 3 10.02 11.35 17.54
C LYS A 3 8.78 10.46 17.30
N ASP A 4 8.09 10.68 16.18
CA ASP A 4 6.92 9.90 15.79
C ASP A 4 7.32 8.47 15.40
N ASP A 5 8.44 8.29 14.70
CA ASP A 5 8.99 6.96 14.40
C ASP A 5 9.33 6.20 15.70
N GLU A 6 9.93 6.85 16.69
CA GLU A 6 10.24 6.23 17.98
C GLU A 6 8.97 5.81 18.73
N LEU A 7 7.93 6.65 18.71
CA LEU A 7 6.65 6.35 19.32
C LEU A 7 5.99 5.15 18.64
N LEU A 8 6.02 5.11 17.30
CA LEU A 8 5.52 3.98 16.53
C LEU A 8 6.29 2.69 16.85
N CYS A 9 7.62 2.73 16.89
CA CYS A 9 8.45 1.58 17.28
C CYS A 9 8.06 1.04 18.66
N LYS A 10 7.89 1.93 19.65
CA LYS A 10 7.44 1.54 20.99
C LYS A 10 6.07 0.88 20.94
N ARG A 11 5.12 1.45 20.18
CA ARG A 11 3.78 0.91 20.03
C ARG A 11 3.78 -0.48 19.37
N LEU A 12 4.56 -0.68 18.30
CA LEU A 12 4.66 -1.97 17.62
C LEU A 12 5.27 -3.04 18.52
N LYS A 13 6.32 -2.69 19.28
CA LYS A 13 6.89 -3.58 20.30
C LYS A 13 5.85 -3.94 21.36
N GLU A 14 5.11 -2.96 21.88
CA GLU A 14 4.06 -3.17 22.88
C GLU A 14 2.99 -4.15 22.39
N LEU A 15 2.52 -4.01 21.14
CA LEU A 15 1.55 -4.93 20.52
C LEU A 15 2.11 -6.36 20.41
N ALA A 16 3.35 -6.49 19.93
CA ALA A 16 4.03 -7.79 19.86
C ALA A 16 4.21 -8.43 21.25
N PHE A 17 4.61 -7.67 22.26
CA PHE A 17 4.75 -8.15 23.65
C PHE A 17 3.40 -8.55 24.25
N ASN A 18 2.35 -7.76 24.04
CA ASN A 18 1.01 -8.10 24.49
C ASN A 18 0.54 -9.42 23.87
N THR A 19 0.79 -9.62 22.57
CA THR A 19 0.49 -10.88 21.88
C THR A 19 1.24 -12.05 22.50
N CYS A 20 2.56 -11.89 22.68
CA CYS A 20 3.42 -12.94 23.23
C CYS A 20 3.04 -13.34 24.66
N ASN A 21 2.74 -12.35 25.51
CA ASN A 21 2.53 -12.56 26.94
C ASN A 21 1.09 -12.97 27.27
N LYS A 22 0.11 -12.40 26.56
CA LYS A 22 -1.32 -12.60 26.87
C LYS A 22 -1.98 -13.64 25.98
N GLY A 23 -1.30 -14.07 24.91
CA GLY A 23 -1.77 -15.14 24.04
C GLY A 23 -3.00 -14.77 23.21
N PHE A 24 -3.22 -13.48 22.91
CA PHE A 24 -4.27 -13.05 21.97
C PHE A 24 -3.70 -12.19 20.84
N THR A 25 -4.33 -12.25 19.68
CA THR A 25 -3.92 -11.51 18.48
C THR A 25 -4.08 -10.01 18.68
N THR A 26 -3.09 -9.22 18.25
CA THR A 26 -3.17 -7.75 18.27
C THR A 26 -2.96 -7.16 16.89
N TYR A 27 -3.53 -5.97 16.67
CA TYR A 27 -3.47 -5.27 15.40
C TYR A 27 -2.92 -3.86 15.58
N SER A 28 -2.09 -3.40 14.65
CA SER A 28 -1.74 -1.98 14.52
C SER A 28 -2.80 -1.22 13.73
N GLU A 29 -2.75 0.10 13.78
CA GLU A 29 -3.39 0.97 12.80
C GLU A 29 -2.73 0.84 11.40
N PHE A 30 -3.25 1.52 10.37
CA PHE A 30 -2.66 1.48 9.03
C PHE A 30 -1.30 2.18 8.98
N LEU A 31 -0.29 1.40 8.63
CA LEU A 31 1.08 1.86 8.40
C LEU A 31 1.29 2.18 6.92
N ASN A 32 1.96 3.30 6.64
CA ASN A 32 2.49 3.64 5.33
C ASN A 32 3.81 2.92 5.03
N LEU A 33 4.33 3.06 3.80
CA LEU A 33 5.58 2.40 3.38
C LEU A 33 6.81 2.71 4.27
N ASN A 34 6.95 3.92 4.80
CA ASN A 34 8.04 4.23 5.75
C ASN A 34 7.86 3.50 7.08
N GLU A 35 6.63 3.48 7.59
CA GLU A 35 6.27 2.86 8.86
C GLU A 35 6.39 1.33 8.77
N LEU A 36 6.05 0.74 7.62
CA LEU A 36 6.31 -0.67 7.31
C LEU A 36 7.82 -0.95 7.20
N ASN A 37 8.60 -0.06 6.58
CA ASN A 37 10.05 -0.18 6.57
C ASN A 37 10.63 -0.14 8.00
N LEU A 38 10.06 0.69 8.87
CA LEU A 38 10.44 0.77 10.28
C LEU A 38 10.13 -0.53 11.01
N LEU A 39 8.93 -1.10 10.85
CA LEU A 39 8.59 -2.44 11.37
C LEU A 39 9.63 -3.49 10.96
N LEU A 40 10.03 -3.49 9.69
CA LEU A 40 11.02 -4.44 9.17
C LEU A 40 12.41 -4.24 9.81
N SER A 41 12.80 -3.01 10.12
CA SER A 41 14.06 -2.71 10.82
C SER A 41 14.09 -3.23 12.25
N ILE A 42 12.96 -3.17 12.97
CA ILE A 42 12.87 -3.62 14.36
C ILE A 42 12.48 -5.09 14.51
N LYS A 43 12.25 -5.82 13.41
CA LYS A 43 11.73 -7.20 13.42
C LYS A 43 12.55 -8.15 14.32
N LYS A 44 13.87 -7.95 14.40
CA LYS A 44 14.77 -8.76 15.24
C LYS A 44 14.68 -8.46 16.74
N GLU A 45 14.11 -7.32 17.10
CA GLU A 45 13.94 -6.87 18.49
C GLU A 45 12.57 -7.27 19.06
N LEU A 46 11.69 -7.83 18.22
CA LEU A 46 10.36 -8.27 18.63
C LEU A 46 10.46 -9.61 19.39
N PRO A 47 9.55 -9.87 20.35
CA PRO A 47 9.41 -11.19 20.97
C PRO A 47 9.06 -12.27 19.92
N PRO A 48 9.13 -13.57 20.26
CA PRO A 48 8.79 -14.66 19.34
C PRO A 48 7.27 -14.64 19.02
N VAL A 49 6.90 -13.86 18.02
CA VAL A 49 5.55 -13.72 17.46
C VAL A 49 5.61 -13.73 15.94
N GLU A 50 4.54 -14.24 15.34
CA GLU A 50 4.35 -14.17 13.89
C GLU A 50 3.71 -12.84 13.49
N ILE A 51 3.96 -12.44 12.24
CA ILE A 51 3.54 -11.15 11.70
C ILE A 51 2.89 -11.34 10.34
N ASP A 52 1.62 -10.96 10.25
CA ASP A 52 0.88 -10.85 8.99
C ASP A 52 0.61 -9.37 8.66
N LEU A 53 0.56 -9.06 7.36
CA LEU A 53 0.30 -7.70 6.86
C LEU A 53 -0.84 -7.71 5.85
N TYR A 54 -1.88 -6.91 6.09
CA TYR A 54 -3.01 -6.80 5.18
C TYR A 54 -3.59 -5.39 5.18
N GLY A 55 -4.07 -4.94 4.02
CA GLY A 55 -4.63 -3.59 3.84
C GLY A 55 -6.06 -3.56 3.31
N GLY A 56 -6.74 -4.71 3.28
CA GLY A 56 -8.11 -4.84 2.77
C GLY A 56 -8.22 -5.38 1.34
N TYR A 57 -7.11 -5.49 0.61
CA TYR A 57 -7.04 -6.15 -0.70
C TYR A 57 -5.59 -6.53 -1.04
N GLU A 58 -5.41 -7.37 -2.05
CA GLU A 58 -4.09 -7.77 -2.51
C GLU A 58 -3.28 -6.57 -3.01
N GLY A 59 -2.07 -6.36 -2.52
CA GLY A 59 -1.23 -5.27 -2.99
C GLY A 59 -1.57 -3.87 -2.45
N ALA A 60 -2.36 -3.75 -1.38
CA ALA A 60 -2.47 -2.49 -0.66
C ALA A 60 -1.08 -1.93 -0.26
N GLU A 61 -0.89 -0.61 -0.38
CA GLU A 61 0.31 0.10 0.06
C GLU A 61 0.25 0.39 1.55
N ARG A 62 -0.91 0.84 2.05
CA ARG A 62 -1.15 1.02 3.49
C ARG A 62 -1.68 -0.28 4.08
N LYS A 63 -1.02 -0.79 5.11
CA LYS A 63 -1.35 -2.09 5.73
C LYS A 63 -1.40 -1.99 7.24
N MET A 64 -2.29 -2.77 7.84
CA MET A 64 -2.26 -3.07 9.27
C MET A 64 -1.31 -4.24 9.50
N VAL A 65 -0.72 -4.28 10.69
CA VAL A 65 0.13 -5.36 11.18
C VAL A 65 -0.69 -6.21 12.14
N CYS A 66 -0.75 -7.51 11.89
CA CYS A 66 -1.30 -8.50 12.79
C CYS A 66 -0.14 -9.23 13.48
N PHE A 67 -0.09 -9.18 14.81
CA PHE A 67 0.81 -10.00 15.61
C PHE A 67 0.03 -11.17 16.20
N TYR A 68 0.51 -12.39 15.99
CA TYR A 68 -0.16 -13.61 16.46
C TYR A 68 0.82 -14.72 16.87
N GLN A 69 0.31 -15.77 17.50
CA GLN A 69 1.04 -17.01 17.82
C GLN A 69 0.47 -18.17 16.99
N PHE A 70 1.31 -19.11 16.54
CA PHE A 70 0.88 -20.26 15.72
C PHE A 70 -0.26 -21.09 16.31
N THR A 71 -0.41 -21.08 17.64
CA THR A 71 -1.46 -21.82 18.35
C THR A 71 -2.85 -21.20 18.20
N ASN A 72 -2.94 -19.95 17.71
CA ASN A 72 -4.18 -19.17 17.59
C ASN A 72 -4.64 -19.02 16.14
N ASP A 73 -4.82 -20.14 15.44
CA ASP A 73 -5.21 -20.15 14.02
C ASP A 73 -6.71 -19.85 13.79
N TYR A 74 -7.49 -19.72 14.87
CA TYR A 74 -8.92 -19.43 14.79
C TYR A 74 -9.17 -17.95 14.48
N ASP A 75 -9.26 -17.68 13.17
CA ASP A 75 -9.87 -16.50 12.53
C ASP A 75 -9.06 -15.19 12.64
N ARG A 76 -7.90 -15.14 11.97
CA ARG A 76 -7.14 -13.90 11.71
C ARG A 76 -7.93 -12.96 10.78
N LYS A 77 -8.96 -12.30 11.30
CA LYS A 77 -9.73 -11.29 10.58
C LYS A 77 -9.17 -9.91 10.90
N PHE A 78 -8.54 -9.31 9.90
CA PHE A 78 -8.12 -7.92 10.01
C PHE A 78 -9.36 -7.04 10.22
N PRO A 79 -9.35 -6.10 11.18
CA PRO A 79 -10.46 -5.19 11.44
C PRO A 79 -10.48 -4.06 10.40
N ILE A 80 -10.63 -4.44 9.13
CA ILE A 80 -10.67 -3.55 7.97
C ILE A 80 -12.03 -3.71 7.33
N HIS A 81 -12.64 -2.60 6.95
CA HIS A 81 -13.82 -2.55 6.10
C HIS A 81 -13.56 -1.65 4.89
N CYS A 82 -14.33 -1.86 3.83
CA CYS A 82 -14.32 -0.98 2.67
C CYS A 82 -15.61 -0.15 2.63
N VAL A 83 -15.46 1.16 2.54
CA VAL A 83 -16.58 2.09 2.31
C VAL A 83 -16.59 2.48 0.85
N ARG A 84 -17.65 2.10 0.15
CA ARG A 84 -17.95 2.56 -1.21
C ARG A 84 -18.66 3.90 -1.14
N ILE A 85 -18.12 4.86 -1.89
CA ILE A 85 -18.58 6.24 -1.98
C ILE A 85 -19.02 6.48 -3.42
N THR A 86 -20.31 6.74 -3.59
CA THR A 86 -20.93 6.95 -4.91
C THR A 86 -21.51 8.36 -5.00
N PRO A 87 -21.35 9.07 -6.13
CA PRO A 87 -22.05 10.33 -6.33
C PRO A 87 -23.56 10.08 -6.43
N ARG A 88 -24.37 10.88 -5.75
CA ARG A 88 -25.83 10.80 -5.84
C ARG A 88 -26.34 11.11 -7.25
N ASN A 89 -25.59 11.92 -8.00
CA ASN A 89 -25.90 12.26 -9.38
C ASN A 89 -24.65 12.16 -10.27
N VAL A 90 -24.47 11.02 -10.92
CA VAL A 90 -23.29 10.68 -11.74
C VAL A 90 -23.10 11.63 -12.95
N LYS A 91 -24.19 12.23 -13.47
CA LYS A 91 -24.12 13.11 -14.64
C LYS A 91 -23.51 14.48 -14.32
N PHE A 92 -23.73 14.98 -13.11
CA PHE A 92 -23.30 16.32 -12.67
C PHE A 92 -22.24 16.27 -11.56
N CYS A 93 -21.61 15.12 -11.34
CA CYS A 93 -20.55 15.01 -10.35
C CYS A 93 -19.22 15.56 -10.88
N ASP A 94 -18.43 16.08 -9.96
CA ASP A 94 -17.03 16.42 -10.22
C ASP A 94 -16.24 15.16 -10.61
N VAL A 95 -15.16 15.36 -11.37
CA VAL A 95 -14.12 14.33 -11.51
C VAL A 95 -13.22 14.40 -10.28
N LEU A 96 -13.56 13.59 -9.28
CA LEU A 96 -12.87 13.57 -7.99
C LEU A 96 -11.53 12.84 -8.08
N THR A 97 -10.50 13.44 -7.49
CA THR A 97 -9.15 12.88 -7.38
C THR A 97 -8.91 12.27 -6.00
N HIS A 98 -7.85 11.49 -5.83
CA HIS A 98 -7.47 10.93 -4.52
C HIS A 98 -7.36 12.01 -3.43
N ARG A 99 -6.84 13.20 -3.77
CA ARG A 99 -6.70 14.30 -2.81
C ARG A 99 -8.06 14.81 -2.32
N ASP A 100 -9.07 14.74 -3.17
CA ASP A 100 -10.41 15.22 -2.83
C ASP A 100 -11.09 14.30 -1.83
N TYR A 101 -11.02 12.98 -2.06
CA TYR A 101 -11.50 11.98 -1.11
C TYR A 101 -10.76 12.08 0.23
N LEU A 102 -9.42 12.08 0.19
CA LEU A 102 -8.62 12.19 1.41
C LEU A 102 -8.92 13.48 2.17
N GLY A 103 -8.98 14.62 1.46
CA GLY A 103 -9.28 15.91 2.08
C GLY A 103 -10.65 15.93 2.76
N ALA A 104 -11.68 15.36 2.12
CA ALA A 104 -13.01 15.26 2.71
C ALA A 104 -13.03 14.38 3.97
N LEU A 105 -12.34 13.24 3.96
CA LEU A 105 -12.21 12.39 5.15
C LEU A 105 -11.52 13.11 6.31
N LEU A 106 -10.39 13.79 6.04
CA LEU A 106 -9.66 14.53 7.07
C LEU A 106 -10.48 15.69 7.63
N ASN A 107 -11.30 16.36 6.81
CA ASN A 107 -12.20 17.42 7.26
C ASN A 107 -13.29 16.93 8.22
N LEU A 108 -13.61 15.64 8.23
CA LEU A 108 -14.50 15.02 9.22
C LEU A 108 -13.81 14.75 10.57
N GLY A 109 -12.55 15.16 10.73
CA GLY A 109 -11.72 14.88 11.90
C GLY A 109 -11.15 13.46 11.93
N ILE A 110 -11.23 12.73 10.82
CA ILE A 110 -10.72 11.36 10.75
C ILE A 110 -9.20 11.40 10.64
N GLU A 111 -8.54 10.66 11.52
CA GLU A 111 -7.08 10.58 11.52
C GLU A 111 -6.57 9.63 10.44
N ARG A 112 -5.51 10.03 9.74
CA ARG A 112 -5.01 9.32 8.56
C ARG A 112 -4.58 7.88 8.83
N TYR A 113 -4.12 7.57 10.05
CA TYR A 113 -3.71 6.22 10.43
C TYR A 113 -4.89 5.24 10.54
N THR A 114 -6.14 5.74 10.65
CA THR A 114 -7.36 4.91 10.64
C THR A 114 -7.84 4.56 9.23
N ILE A 115 -7.22 5.17 8.20
CA ILE A 115 -7.56 5.02 6.79
C ILE A 115 -6.42 4.29 6.07
N GLY A 116 -6.81 3.26 5.31
CA GLY A 116 -5.97 2.54 4.36
C GLY A 116 -5.88 3.26 3.02
N ASP A 117 -5.85 2.49 1.94
CA ASP A 117 -5.78 3.06 0.60
C ASP A 117 -7.14 3.61 0.14
N ILE A 118 -7.10 4.53 -0.82
CA ILE A 118 -8.28 5.11 -1.48
C ILE A 118 -8.19 4.78 -2.96
N ILE A 119 -9.11 3.96 -3.44
CA ILE A 119 -9.18 3.54 -4.84
C ILE A 119 -10.30 4.34 -5.52
N ILE A 120 -10.04 4.82 -6.73
CA ILE A 120 -11.03 5.54 -7.53
C ILE A 120 -11.25 4.76 -8.81
N LYS A 121 -12.48 4.34 -9.06
CA LYS A 121 -12.86 3.59 -10.26
C LYS A 121 -14.24 4.00 -10.71
N ASN A 122 -14.42 4.24 -12.00
CA ASN A 122 -15.72 4.58 -12.59
C ASN A 122 -16.47 5.75 -11.90
N LYS A 123 -15.73 6.79 -11.47
CA LYS A 123 -16.24 7.95 -10.69
C LYS A 123 -16.74 7.61 -9.28
N GLU A 124 -16.49 6.41 -8.80
CA GLU A 124 -16.75 5.99 -7.42
C GLU A 124 -15.42 5.92 -6.65
N GLY A 125 -15.49 6.12 -5.35
CA GLY A 125 -14.37 5.99 -4.43
C GLY A 125 -14.56 4.78 -3.52
N TYR A 126 -13.48 4.11 -3.19
CA TYR A 126 -13.46 2.98 -2.27
C TYR A 126 -12.38 3.26 -1.25
N VAL A 127 -12.79 3.39 0.01
CA VAL A 127 -11.91 3.76 1.11
C VAL A 127 -11.81 2.58 2.05
N PHE A 128 -10.61 2.05 2.22
CA PHE A 128 -10.34 1.07 3.26
C PHE A 128 -10.14 1.81 4.58
N CYS A 129 -10.79 1.34 5.64
CA CYS A 129 -10.70 1.97 6.95
C CYS A 129 -10.75 0.91 8.05
N ASN A 130 -10.33 1.29 9.26
CA ASN A 130 -10.52 0.42 10.40
C ASN A 130 -12.02 0.22 10.67
N ASP A 131 -12.35 -0.88 11.33
CA ASP A 131 -13.73 -1.27 11.65
C ASP A 131 -14.49 -0.17 12.40
N LYS A 132 -13.83 0.47 13.37
CA LYS A 132 -14.37 1.56 14.21
C LYS A 132 -14.78 2.79 13.39
N MET A 133 -14.16 3.03 12.23
CA MET A 133 -14.38 4.23 11.42
C MET A 133 -15.42 4.01 10.31
N CYS A 134 -15.74 2.77 9.95
CA CYS A 134 -16.62 2.44 8.83
C CYS A 134 -18.00 3.12 8.95
N ASN A 135 -18.70 2.90 10.06
CA ASN A 135 -20.02 3.49 10.30
C ASN A 135 -19.97 5.02 10.39
N TYR A 136 -18.90 5.57 10.97
CA TYR A 136 -18.73 7.02 11.07
C TYR A 136 -18.60 7.65 9.69
N ILE A 137 -17.79 7.08 8.78
CA ILE A 137 -17.67 7.55 7.39
C ILE A 137 -19.03 7.45 6.69
N ILE A 138 -19.72 6.31 6.81
CA ILE A 138 -21.00 6.08 6.14
C ILE A 138 -22.05 7.13 6.52
N GLN A 139 -22.11 7.49 7.80
CA GLN A 139 -23.10 8.43 8.33
C GLN A 139 -22.74 9.90 8.05
N ASN A 140 -21.46 10.26 8.08
CA ASN A 140 -21.04 11.66 8.10
C ASN A 140 -20.49 12.17 6.77
N LEU A 141 -19.94 11.30 5.90
CA LEU A 141 -19.42 11.71 4.60
C LEU A 141 -20.57 11.86 3.59
N THR A 142 -21.11 13.07 3.53
CA THR A 142 -22.27 13.40 2.68
C THR A 142 -21.91 14.18 1.43
N ARG A 143 -20.75 14.84 1.41
CA ARG A 143 -20.31 15.69 0.29
C ARG A 143 -18.79 15.68 0.15
N ILE A 144 -18.30 15.64 -1.10
CA ILE A 144 -16.89 15.80 -1.46
C ILE A 144 -16.80 16.91 -2.51
N LYS A 145 -16.03 17.97 -2.25
CA LYS A 145 -16.06 19.21 -3.04
C LYS A 145 -17.51 19.71 -3.23
N HIS A 146 -18.01 19.74 -4.47
CA HIS A 146 -19.36 20.19 -4.78
C HIS A 146 -20.32 19.02 -5.03
N THR A 147 -19.84 17.78 -4.95
CA THR A 147 -20.59 16.56 -5.25
C THR A 147 -21.20 15.96 -4.00
N ASP A 148 -22.53 15.82 -3.97
CA ASP A 148 -23.21 15.05 -2.93
C ASP A 148 -22.99 13.55 -3.16
N VAL A 149 -22.63 12.85 -2.10
CA VAL A 149 -22.28 11.43 -2.14
C VAL A 149 -23.21 10.59 -1.25
N ARG A 150 -23.21 9.28 -1.51
CA ARG A 150 -23.78 8.26 -0.67
C ARG A 150 -22.70 7.23 -0.37
N CYS A 151 -22.57 6.91 0.91
CA CYS A 151 -21.62 5.93 1.40
C CYS A 151 -22.33 4.65 1.82
N THR A 152 -21.76 3.51 1.51
CA THR A 152 -22.21 2.17 1.93
C THR A 152 -21.00 1.30 2.24
N GLN A 153 -21.14 0.35 3.16
CA GLN A 153 -20.14 -0.69 3.33
C GLN A 153 -20.17 -1.63 2.12
N ASP A 154 -19.01 -1.98 1.59
CA ASP A 154 -18.84 -2.86 0.42
C ASP A 154 -17.58 -3.71 0.60
N ASP A 155 -17.67 -4.73 1.46
CA ASP A 155 -16.54 -5.64 1.71
C ASP A 155 -16.34 -6.64 0.55
N ASP A 156 -17.31 -6.77 -0.37
CA ASP A 156 -17.18 -7.63 -1.55
C ASP A 156 -16.10 -7.11 -2.51
N LEU A 157 -15.84 -5.79 -2.50
CA LEU A 157 -14.73 -5.21 -3.24
C LEU A 157 -13.37 -5.67 -2.70
N MET A 158 -13.24 -6.04 -1.42
CA MET A 158 -11.98 -6.60 -0.89
C MET A 158 -11.49 -7.81 -1.71
N MET A 159 -12.44 -8.55 -2.29
CA MET A 159 -12.19 -9.71 -3.14
C MET A 159 -12.10 -9.35 -4.64
N ASN A 160 -12.65 -8.20 -5.06
CA ASN A 160 -12.85 -7.83 -6.46
C ASN A 160 -12.09 -6.58 -6.93
N VAL A 161 -11.21 -5.99 -6.11
CA VAL A 161 -10.13 -5.14 -6.62
C VAL A 161 -9.14 -6.03 -7.37
N ALA A 162 -9.55 -6.57 -8.50
CA ALA A 162 -8.63 -7.04 -9.51
C ALA A 162 -7.90 -5.79 -10.00
N HIS A 163 -6.68 -5.59 -9.51
CA HIS A 163 -5.78 -4.59 -10.06
C HIS A 163 -5.79 -4.75 -11.56
N GLN A 164 -6.13 -3.67 -12.25
CA GLN A 164 -5.87 -3.65 -13.67
C GLN A 164 -4.36 -3.52 -13.77
N PHE A 165 -3.75 -4.48 -14.45
CA PHE A 165 -2.34 -4.45 -14.74
C PHE A 165 -2.14 -4.07 -16.19
N GLN A 166 -1.26 -3.10 -16.42
CA GLN A 166 -0.64 -2.93 -17.70
C GLN A 166 0.65 -3.75 -17.74
N GLU A 167 0.66 -4.76 -18.61
CA GLU A 167 1.87 -5.50 -18.89
C GLU A 167 2.83 -4.63 -19.71
N ILE A 168 4.07 -4.49 -19.22
CA ILE A 168 5.14 -3.75 -19.88
C ILE A 168 6.25 -4.75 -20.20
N ARG A 169 6.56 -4.88 -21.49
CA ARG A 169 7.67 -5.69 -22.01
C ARG A 169 8.76 -4.79 -22.55
N GLY A 170 10.02 -5.15 -22.29
CA GLY A 170 11.15 -4.43 -22.88
C GLY A 170 12.48 -5.12 -22.66
N THR A 171 13.55 -4.46 -23.11
CA THR A 171 14.91 -4.93 -22.85
C THR A 171 15.65 -3.98 -21.93
N VAL A 172 16.34 -4.54 -20.94
CA VAL A 172 17.22 -3.80 -20.02
C VAL A 172 18.65 -4.30 -20.16
N ALA A 173 19.63 -3.44 -19.89
CA ALA A 173 21.04 -3.83 -19.92
C ALA A 173 21.39 -4.78 -18.77
N SER A 174 20.66 -4.70 -17.66
CA SER A 174 20.75 -5.57 -16.49
C SER A 174 19.46 -5.46 -15.67
N VAL A 175 19.19 -6.44 -14.82
CA VAL A 175 18.00 -6.49 -13.93
C VAL A 175 18.23 -5.64 -12.67
N ARG A 176 18.85 -4.49 -12.84
CA ARG A 176 19.03 -3.51 -11.77
C ARG A 176 17.80 -2.61 -11.68
N LEU A 177 17.46 -2.23 -10.45
CA LEU A 177 16.31 -1.40 -10.14
C LEU A 177 16.28 -0.13 -11.01
N ASP A 178 17.38 0.61 -11.14
CA ASP A 178 17.46 1.83 -11.95
C ASP A 178 17.13 1.61 -13.44
N ALA A 179 17.59 0.50 -14.01
CA ALA A 179 17.31 0.12 -15.38
C ALA A 179 15.84 -0.30 -15.58
N VAL A 180 15.28 -1.03 -14.62
CA VAL A 180 13.89 -1.50 -14.67
C VAL A 180 12.90 -0.37 -14.41
N LEU A 181 13.21 0.57 -13.52
CA LEU A 181 12.40 1.77 -13.29
C LEU A 181 12.21 2.57 -14.59
N SER A 182 13.28 2.70 -15.37
CA SER A 182 13.26 3.42 -16.66
C SER A 182 12.28 2.80 -17.65
N LEU A 183 12.21 1.47 -17.66
CA LEU A 183 11.24 0.73 -18.46
C LEU A 183 9.81 0.87 -17.93
N ALA A 184 9.61 0.81 -16.61
CA ALA A 184 8.28 0.83 -15.99
C ALA A 184 7.57 2.18 -16.11
N PHE A 185 8.31 3.29 -16.03
CA PHE A 185 7.74 4.63 -15.95
C PHE A 185 8.07 5.54 -17.14
N ASN A 186 8.70 5.01 -18.19
CA ASN A 186 9.11 5.76 -19.39
C ASN A 186 9.88 7.06 -19.04
N GLY A 187 10.75 6.99 -18.02
CA GLY A 187 11.58 8.11 -17.56
C GLY A 187 13.04 7.94 -17.95
N SER A 188 13.81 9.03 -17.95
CA SER A 188 15.25 8.94 -18.15
C SER A 188 15.92 8.24 -16.96
N ARG A 189 16.99 7.49 -17.20
CA ARG A 189 17.72 6.79 -16.15
C ARG A 189 18.24 7.73 -15.06
N SER A 190 18.70 8.93 -15.43
CA SER A 190 19.14 9.94 -14.46
C SER A 190 18.00 10.43 -13.57
N SER A 191 16.82 10.69 -14.14
CA SER A 191 15.66 11.16 -13.37
C SER A 191 15.16 10.12 -12.35
N LEU A 192 15.20 8.83 -12.72
CA LEU A 192 14.66 7.76 -11.88
C LEU A 192 15.68 7.24 -10.87
N SER A 193 16.97 7.26 -11.18
CA SER A 193 18.03 7.04 -10.19
C SER A 193 17.99 8.07 -9.06
N ASN A 194 17.60 9.31 -9.36
CA ASN A 194 17.42 10.34 -8.34
C ASN A 194 16.25 10.03 -7.38
N LEU A 195 15.25 9.24 -7.79
CA LEU A 195 14.17 8.83 -6.89
C LEU A 195 14.65 7.82 -5.86
N ILE A 196 15.59 6.94 -6.24
CA ILE A 196 16.21 5.98 -5.34
C ILE A 196 17.01 6.72 -4.27
N THR A 197 17.91 7.61 -4.69
CA THR A 197 18.73 8.39 -3.74
C THR A 197 17.91 9.40 -2.92
N ALA A 198 16.77 9.87 -3.43
CA ALA A 198 15.83 10.70 -2.68
C ALA A 198 14.90 9.92 -1.73
N GLY A 199 15.10 8.60 -1.56
CA GLY A 199 14.33 7.78 -0.64
C GLY A 199 12.85 7.61 -1.02
N LYS A 200 12.56 7.58 -2.32
CA LYS A 200 11.18 7.46 -2.85
C LYS A 200 10.84 6.07 -3.38
N VAL A 201 11.78 5.14 -3.38
CA VAL A 201 11.64 3.81 -3.97
C VAL A 201 11.66 2.74 -2.90
N PHE A 202 10.63 1.89 -2.89
CA PHE A 202 10.48 0.79 -1.95
C PHE A 202 10.36 -0.52 -2.71
N VAL A 203 11.05 -1.56 -2.25
CA VAL A 203 10.90 -2.94 -2.75
C VAL A 203 10.40 -3.80 -1.60
N ASN A 204 9.22 -4.41 -1.77
CA ASN A 204 8.56 -5.20 -0.73
C ASN A 204 8.46 -4.43 0.61
N SER A 205 8.09 -3.15 0.54
CA SER A 205 8.01 -2.19 1.67
C SER A 205 9.35 -1.81 2.32
N ARG A 206 10.49 -2.24 1.78
CA ARG A 206 11.82 -1.80 2.23
C ARG A 206 12.31 -0.63 1.42
N LEU A 207 12.80 0.41 2.09
CA LEU A 207 13.43 1.54 1.44
C LEU A 207 14.70 1.08 0.71
N ILE A 208 14.83 1.40 -0.57
CA ILE A 208 16.02 1.11 -1.35
C ILE A 208 16.76 2.41 -1.64
N GLU A 209 18.01 2.49 -1.17
CA GLU A 209 18.87 3.66 -1.34
C GLU A 209 20.00 3.42 -2.36
N SER A 210 20.20 2.16 -2.78
CA SER A 210 21.23 1.80 -3.76
C SER A 210 20.64 1.49 -5.13
N ASN A 211 21.15 2.17 -6.16
CA ASN A 211 20.86 1.89 -7.57
C ASN A 211 21.30 0.48 -8.02
N SER A 212 22.16 -0.19 -7.25
CA SER A 212 22.67 -1.53 -7.57
C SER A 212 21.75 -2.66 -7.12
N TYR A 213 20.60 -2.36 -6.49
CA TYR A 213 19.64 -3.38 -6.11
C TYR A 213 19.21 -4.19 -7.34
N THR A 214 19.40 -5.50 -7.28
CA THR A 214 18.98 -6.44 -8.33
C THR A 214 17.59 -6.95 -7.98
N LEU A 215 16.63 -6.74 -8.88
CA LEU A 215 15.26 -7.21 -8.69
C LEU A 215 15.17 -8.73 -8.82
N LYS A 216 14.29 -9.31 -8.01
CA LYS A 216 13.90 -10.72 -8.07
C LYS A 216 12.48 -10.84 -8.60
N GLU A 217 12.20 -11.97 -9.23
CA GLU A 217 10.84 -12.34 -9.62
C GLU A 217 9.89 -12.26 -8.42
N GLY A 218 8.74 -11.62 -8.64
CA GLY A 218 7.74 -11.32 -7.63
C GLY A 218 7.98 -10.05 -6.82
N ASP A 219 9.12 -9.36 -6.98
CA ASP A 219 9.37 -8.11 -6.25
C ASP A 219 8.34 -7.04 -6.61
N VAL A 220 7.69 -6.49 -5.58
CA VAL A 220 6.76 -5.37 -5.71
C VAL A 220 7.53 -4.07 -5.47
N VAL A 221 7.61 -3.25 -6.51
CA VAL A 221 8.31 -1.96 -6.49
C VAL A 221 7.31 -0.83 -6.43
N SER A 222 7.37 -0.04 -5.34
CA SER A 222 6.53 1.14 -5.13
C SER A 222 7.37 2.41 -5.24
N VAL A 223 6.96 3.34 -6.10
CA VAL A 223 7.66 4.61 -6.33
C VAL A 223 6.72 5.76 -6.05
N ARG A 224 7.06 6.55 -5.02
CA ARG A 224 6.23 7.68 -4.59
C ARG A 224 6.01 8.68 -5.71
N GLY A 225 4.75 8.93 -6.03
CA GLY A 225 4.32 9.87 -7.07
C GLY A 225 4.34 9.31 -8.50
N TYR A 226 4.80 8.07 -8.69
CA TYR A 226 4.85 7.40 -10.00
C TYR A 226 3.97 6.15 -10.07
N GLY A 227 3.76 5.48 -8.95
CA GLY A 227 2.92 4.28 -8.83
C GLY A 227 3.74 3.04 -8.51
N LYS A 228 3.16 1.88 -8.83
CA LYS A 228 3.68 0.57 -8.43
C LYS A 228 3.76 -0.40 -9.61
N PHE A 229 4.68 -1.35 -9.56
CA PHE A 229 4.71 -2.49 -10.48
C PHE A 229 5.23 -3.76 -9.78
N ILE A 230 4.91 -4.92 -10.34
CA ILE A 230 5.50 -6.21 -9.99
C ILE A 230 6.53 -6.56 -11.06
N TYR A 231 7.74 -6.92 -10.64
CA TYR A 231 8.71 -7.54 -11.53
C TYR A 231 8.34 -9.02 -11.70
N GLN A 232 8.01 -9.46 -12.91
CA GLN A 232 7.71 -10.87 -13.16
C GLN A 232 8.98 -11.61 -13.47
N GLU A 233 9.38 -11.69 -14.73
CA GLU A 233 10.45 -12.58 -15.13
C GLU A 233 11.55 -11.88 -15.90
N GLN A 234 12.75 -12.44 -15.76
CA GLN A 234 13.86 -12.23 -16.68
C GLN A 234 13.80 -13.31 -17.76
N GLN A 235 13.59 -12.90 -19.01
CA GLN A 235 13.66 -13.79 -20.16
C GLN A 235 15.09 -13.84 -20.76
N ASN A 236 15.21 -14.55 -21.88
CA ASN A 236 16.45 -14.76 -22.62
C ASN A 236 17.19 -13.45 -22.96
N GLN A 237 18.51 -13.56 -23.14
CA GLN A 237 19.33 -12.45 -23.61
C GLN A 237 19.21 -12.25 -25.13
N THR A 238 19.18 -10.99 -25.54
CA THR A 238 19.37 -10.58 -26.94
C THR A 238 20.79 -10.93 -27.41
N LYS A 239 21.00 -11.00 -28.73
CA LYS A 239 22.34 -11.15 -29.35
C LYS A 239 23.34 -10.05 -28.94
N LYS A 240 22.87 -8.93 -28.39
CA LYS A 240 23.69 -7.80 -27.89
C LYS A 240 23.84 -7.80 -26.36
N GLY A 241 23.52 -8.90 -25.68
CA GLY A 241 23.71 -9.07 -24.23
C GLY A 241 22.70 -8.38 -23.32
N ARG A 242 21.63 -7.79 -23.88
CA ARG A 242 20.52 -7.21 -23.09
C ARG A 242 19.52 -8.29 -22.66
N TYR A 243 18.92 -8.13 -21.48
CA TYR A 243 17.89 -9.02 -20.95
C TYR A 243 16.50 -8.56 -21.37
N PHE A 244 15.65 -9.47 -21.86
CA PHE A 244 14.22 -9.21 -21.95
C PHE A 244 13.58 -9.35 -20.57
N VAL A 245 12.68 -8.43 -20.21
CA VAL A 245 11.98 -8.44 -18.92
C VAL A 245 10.51 -8.12 -19.10
N VAL A 246 9.70 -8.67 -18.19
CA VAL A 246 8.25 -8.45 -18.13
C VAL A 246 7.89 -7.86 -16.77
N LEU A 247 7.08 -6.80 -16.78
CA LEU A 247 6.63 -6.08 -15.60
C LEU A 247 5.10 -5.94 -15.64
N MET A 248 4.45 -6.04 -14.48
CA MET A 248 3.02 -5.77 -14.33
C MET A 248 2.83 -4.46 -13.57
N LYS A 249 2.57 -3.38 -14.29
CA LYS A 249 2.33 -2.06 -13.70
C LYS A 249 0.88 -1.92 -13.28
N TYR A 250 0.65 -1.45 -12.06
CA TYR A 250 -0.69 -1.17 -11.55
C TYR A 250 -1.25 0.08 -12.24
N ILE A 251 -2.48 0.00 -12.77
CA ILE A 251 -3.22 1.10 -13.41
C ILE A 251 -4.56 1.37 -12.74
#